data_AF-A0A257QPN2-F1
#
_entry.id   AF-A0A257QPN2-F1
#
_cell.length_a   1.000
_cell.length_b   1.000
_cell.length_c   1.000
_cell.angle_alpha   90.00
_cell.angle_beta   90.00
_cell.angle_gamma   90.00
#
_symmetry.space_group_name_H-M   'P 1'
#
loop_
_entity.id
_entity.type
_entity.pdbx_description
1 polymer ?
#
loop_
_entity_poly.entity_id
_entity_poly.type
_entity_poly.pdbx_seq_one_letter_code
_entity_poly.pdbx_strand_id
1 'polypeptide(L)'
;ERRARLDRILIALLADPEAGFRAIGVLYQDFLVRCRIEGLGAGAPDLPIFRRMLTRARAGISAEMAQDDAWQDVSARAAILPEDMQGIFMMLAGAARKGLPCPGDLEIARAYGTRSLGRARRVLSYMEEQGLIVCQLDGAGRRIVTLVELAWATAPGNPNAEEALTV
;
A
#
# COMPACT_ATOMS: atom_id res chain seq x y z
N GLU A 1 -3.08 15.86 -32.43
CA GLU A 1 -3.36 14.45 -32.75
C GLU A 1 -2.25 13.48 -32.34
N ARG A 2 -1.01 13.61 -32.87
CA ARG A 2 0.13 12.73 -32.54
C ARG A 2 0.41 12.59 -31.03
N ARG A 3 0.42 13.72 -30.30
CA ARG A 3 0.69 13.74 -28.86
C ARG A 3 -0.33 12.92 -28.06
N ALA A 4 -1.62 13.07 -28.38
CA ALA A 4 -2.69 12.27 -27.78
C ALA A 4 -2.58 10.76 -28.09
N ARG A 5 -1.99 10.38 -29.23
CA ARG A 5 -1.69 8.96 -29.54
C ARG A 5 -0.54 8.43 -28.68
N LEU A 6 0.52 9.21 -28.51
CA LEU A 6 1.64 8.85 -27.61
C LEU A 6 1.19 8.76 -26.16
N ASP A 7 0.33 9.68 -25.71
CA ASP A 7 -0.23 9.66 -24.35
C ASP A 7 -1.13 8.43 -24.15
N ARG A 8 -1.94 8.02 -25.14
CA ARG A 8 -2.71 6.77 -25.09
C ARG A 8 -1.83 5.52 -24.98
N ILE A 9 -0.74 5.45 -25.76
CA ILE A 9 0.22 4.34 -25.68
C ILE A 9 0.87 4.29 -24.31
N LEU A 10 1.21 5.46 -23.74
CA LEU A 10 1.80 5.57 -22.40
C LEU A 10 0.82 5.15 -21.30
N ILE A 11 -0.45 5.57 -21.38
CA ILE A 11 -1.49 5.14 -20.44
C ILE A 11 -1.71 3.63 -20.53
N ALA A 12 -1.80 3.07 -21.74
CA ALA A 12 -1.95 1.63 -21.93
C ALA A 12 -0.73 0.82 -21.45
N LEU A 13 0.46 1.41 -21.47
CA LEU A 13 1.67 0.82 -20.89
C LEU A 13 1.62 0.82 -19.35
N LEU A 14 1.06 1.87 -18.75
CA LEU A 14 0.96 2.06 -17.30
C LEU A 14 -0.26 1.40 -16.67
N ALA A 15 -1.27 1.04 -17.46
CA ALA A 15 -2.43 0.25 -17.04
C ALA A 15 -2.06 -1.21 -16.68
N ASP A 16 -0.85 -1.65 -17.04
CA ASP A 16 -0.28 -2.91 -16.59
C ASP A 16 0.15 -2.79 -15.10
N PRO A 17 -0.41 -3.60 -14.18
CA PRO A 17 -0.09 -3.55 -12.75
C PRO A 17 1.40 -3.70 -12.44
N GLU A 18 2.14 -4.41 -13.30
CA GLU A 18 3.58 -4.64 -13.14
C GLU A 18 4.44 -3.47 -13.69
N ALA A 19 3.83 -2.49 -14.36
CA ALA A 19 4.54 -1.31 -14.89
C ALA A 19 5.18 -0.43 -13.81
N GLY A 20 4.67 -0.46 -12.58
CA GLY A 20 5.24 0.25 -11.43
C GLY A 20 6.63 -0.28 -11.04
N PHE A 21 6.83 -1.60 -11.15
CA PHE A 21 8.02 -2.31 -10.68
C PHE A 21 9.09 -2.51 -11.77
N ARG A 22 8.74 -2.30 -13.04
CA ARG A 22 9.67 -2.46 -14.17
C ARG A 22 10.68 -1.32 -14.27
N ALA A 23 11.94 -1.68 -14.57
CA ALA A 23 13.00 -0.71 -14.80
C ALA A 23 12.65 0.24 -15.98
N ILE A 24 13.00 1.53 -15.83
CA ILE A 24 12.68 2.58 -16.83
C ILE A 24 13.18 2.22 -18.24
N GLY A 25 14.34 1.57 -18.33
CA GLY A 25 14.89 1.11 -19.61
C GLY A 25 14.01 0.07 -20.31
N VAL A 26 13.37 -0.83 -19.56
CA VAL A 26 12.47 -1.86 -20.09
C VAL A 26 11.16 -1.24 -20.57
N LEU A 27 10.58 -0.33 -19.78
CA LEU A 27 9.36 0.41 -20.14
C LEU A 27 9.57 1.26 -21.39
N TYR A 28 10.75 1.85 -21.54
CA TYR A 28 11.10 2.62 -22.72
C TYR A 28 11.17 1.75 -23.99
N GLN A 29 11.74 0.53 -23.91
CA GLN A 29 11.77 -0.38 -25.06
C GLN A 29 10.37 -0.86 -25.46
N ASP A 30 9.51 -1.23 -24.50
CA ASP A 30 8.11 -1.61 -24.78
C ASP A 30 7.34 -0.44 -25.41
N PHE A 31 7.51 0.78 -24.87
CA PHE A 31 6.93 2.00 -25.45
C PHE A 31 7.35 2.22 -26.91
N LEU A 32 8.63 2.02 -27.23
CA LEU A 32 9.14 2.14 -28.60
C LEU A 32 8.57 1.07 -29.53
N VAL A 33 8.42 -0.16 -29.05
CA VAL A 33 7.78 -1.26 -29.80
C VAL A 33 6.33 -0.91 -30.15
N ARG A 34 5.55 -0.46 -29.16
CA ARG A 34 4.16 -0.04 -29.36
C ARG A 34 4.03 1.17 -30.27
N CYS A 35 4.93 2.14 -30.15
CA CYS A 35 5.00 3.26 -31.09
C CYS A 35 5.23 2.78 -32.53
N ARG A 36 6.05 1.75 -32.76
CA ARG A 36 6.29 1.22 -34.12
C ARG A 36 5.06 0.51 -34.69
N ILE A 37 4.37 -0.28 -33.87
CA ILE A 37 3.12 -0.98 -34.25
C ILE A 37 2.04 0.03 -34.67
N GLU A 38 1.96 1.16 -33.96
CA GLU A 38 1.03 2.26 -34.22
C GLU A 38 1.46 3.21 -35.37
N GLY A 39 2.56 2.91 -36.07
CA GLY A 39 3.08 3.74 -37.16
C GLY A 39 3.74 5.06 -36.70
N LEU A 40 4.13 5.17 -35.43
CA LEU A 40 4.76 6.35 -34.82
C LEU A 40 6.29 6.21 -34.63
N GLY A 41 6.89 5.12 -35.10
CA GLY A 41 8.29 4.75 -34.83
C GLY A 41 9.33 5.77 -35.30
N ALA A 42 9.13 6.44 -36.44
CA ALA A 42 10.10 7.38 -37.01
C ALA A 42 10.26 8.71 -36.23
N GLY A 43 9.40 8.98 -35.24
CA GLY A 43 9.48 10.17 -34.40
C GLY A 43 9.29 9.88 -32.92
N ALA A 44 9.50 8.63 -32.50
CA ALA A 44 9.28 8.23 -31.12
C ALA A 44 10.12 9.11 -30.16
N PRO A 45 9.54 9.54 -29.03
CA PRO A 45 10.26 10.30 -28.01
C PRO A 45 11.57 9.63 -27.61
N ASP A 46 12.62 10.43 -27.42
CA ASP A 46 13.86 9.95 -26.80
C ASP A 46 13.67 9.64 -25.31
N LEU A 47 14.65 8.99 -24.69
CA LEU A 47 14.57 8.57 -23.30
C LEU A 47 14.32 9.75 -22.32
N PRO A 48 14.97 10.92 -22.46
CA PRO A 48 14.65 12.10 -21.64
C PRO A 48 13.21 12.61 -21.80
N ILE A 49 12.68 12.69 -23.02
CA ILE A 49 11.28 13.10 -23.25
C ILE A 49 10.32 12.05 -22.68
N PHE A 50 10.59 10.77 -22.90
CA PHE A 50 9.81 9.67 -22.34
C PHE A 50 9.76 9.72 -20.82
N ARG A 51 10.91 9.94 -20.14
CA ARG A 51 10.95 10.11 -18.67
C ARG A 51 10.04 11.23 -18.19
N ARG A 52 10.05 12.39 -18.86
CA ARG A 52 9.16 13.51 -18.50
C ARG A 52 7.68 13.19 -18.70
N MET A 53 7.34 12.48 -19.79
CA MET A 53 5.96 12.03 -20.05
C MET A 53 5.52 11.00 -19.00
N LEU A 54 6.38 10.04 -18.69
CA LEU A 54 6.16 9.01 -17.66
C LEU A 54 5.93 9.62 -16.28
N THR A 55 6.72 10.61 -15.86
CA THR A 55 6.52 11.30 -14.57
C THR A 55 5.18 12.01 -14.50
N ARG A 56 4.75 12.68 -15.58
CA ARG A 56 3.45 13.37 -15.64
C ARG A 56 2.28 12.39 -15.67
N ALA A 57 2.42 11.31 -16.44
CA ALA A 57 1.43 10.25 -16.52
C ALA A 57 1.31 9.52 -15.18
N ARG A 58 2.42 9.21 -14.49
CA ARG A 58 2.42 8.68 -13.12
C ARG A 58 1.79 9.67 -12.13
N ALA A 59 2.05 10.97 -12.22
CA ALA A 59 1.39 11.95 -11.35
C ALA A 59 -0.14 12.02 -11.59
N GLY A 60 -0.60 11.82 -12.82
CA GLY A 60 -2.03 11.75 -13.15
C GLY A 60 -2.66 10.39 -12.79
N ILE A 61 -1.93 9.30 -13.00
CA ILE A 61 -2.35 7.94 -12.65
C ILE A 61 -2.31 7.73 -11.14
N SER A 62 -1.36 8.29 -10.39
CA SER A 62 -1.36 8.23 -8.90
C SER A 62 -2.59 8.90 -8.29
N ALA A 63 -3.22 9.85 -8.98
CA ALA A 63 -4.53 10.37 -8.55
C ALA A 63 -5.67 9.34 -8.73
N GLU A 64 -5.53 8.38 -9.65
CA GLU A 64 -6.46 7.25 -9.90
C GLU A 64 -6.04 5.95 -9.16
N MET A 65 -4.73 5.70 -9.02
CA MET A 65 -4.05 4.58 -8.34
C MET A 65 -3.93 4.78 -6.83
N ALA A 66 -4.40 5.90 -6.28
CA ALA A 66 -4.61 6.08 -4.84
C ALA A 66 -5.47 4.95 -4.21
N GLN A 67 -6.08 4.08 -5.02
CA GLN A 67 -6.75 2.86 -4.58
C GLN A 67 -5.82 1.65 -4.33
N ASP A 68 -4.54 1.64 -4.76
CA ASP A 68 -3.57 0.57 -4.47
C ASP A 68 -2.13 1.01 -4.12
N ASP A 69 -1.73 2.27 -4.38
CA ASP A 69 -0.49 2.88 -3.84
C ASP A 69 -0.42 2.77 -2.30
N ALA A 70 -1.58 2.76 -1.65
CA ALA A 70 -1.67 2.68 -0.21
C ALA A 70 -1.06 1.39 0.38
N TRP A 71 -1.02 0.25 -0.34
CA TRP A 71 -0.31 -0.95 0.16
C TRP A 71 1.22 -0.83 0.04
N GLN A 72 1.71 -0.07 -0.94
CA GLN A 72 3.14 0.24 -1.03
C GLN A 72 3.56 1.17 0.11
N ASP A 73 2.74 2.17 0.43
CA ASP A 73 2.98 3.07 1.55
C ASP A 73 2.93 2.33 2.90
N VAL A 74 1.98 1.40 3.08
CA VAL A 74 1.94 0.51 4.25
C VAL A 74 3.23 -0.31 4.33
N SER A 75 3.68 -0.91 3.22
CA SER A 75 4.89 -1.74 3.22
C SER A 75 6.15 -0.92 3.51
N ALA A 76 6.25 0.29 2.97
CA ALA A 76 7.35 1.21 3.26
C ALA A 76 7.37 1.66 4.73
N ARG A 77 6.19 1.91 5.33
CA ARG A 77 6.07 2.20 6.76
C ARG A 77 6.42 1.01 7.64
N ALA A 78 5.98 -0.19 7.24
CA ALA A 78 6.32 -1.42 7.96
C ALA A 78 7.84 -1.60 8.07
N ALA A 79 8.61 -1.22 7.04
CA ALA A 79 10.06 -1.34 7.03
C ALA A 79 10.80 -0.50 8.10
N ILE A 80 10.12 0.45 8.76
CA ILE A 80 10.64 1.20 9.92
C ILE A 80 10.72 0.28 11.16
N LEU A 81 9.85 -0.73 11.23
CA LEU A 81 9.75 -1.64 12.35
C LEU A 81 10.77 -2.79 12.25
N PRO A 82 11.17 -3.36 13.39
CA PRO A 82 11.81 -4.67 13.45
C PRO A 82 11.01 -5.73 12.66
N GLU A 83 11.72 -6.64 12.00
CA GLU A 83 11.14 -7.64 11.09
C GLU A 83 10.02 -8.48 11.74
N ASP A 84 10.16 -8.82 13.03
CA ASP A 84 9.19 -9.58 13.83
C ASP A 84 7.88 -8.81 14.08
N MET A 85 7.87 -7.48 13.93
CA MET A 85 6.70 -6.62 14.13
C MET A 85 6.03 -6.20 12.82
N GLN A 86 6.70 -6.33 11.67
CA GLN A 86 6.17 -5.91 10.37
C GLN A 86 4.87 -6.66 10.04
N GLY A 87 4.83 -7.97 10.28
CA GLY A 87 3.63 -8.79 10.05
C GLY A 87 2.41 -8.31 10.85
N ILE A 88 2.61 -7.80 12.07
CA ILE A 88 1.53 -7.25 12.90
C ILE A 88 1.01 -5.94 12.34
N PHE A 89 1.90 -5.05 11.88
CA PHE A 89 1.50 -3.82 11.23
C PHE A 89 0.69 -4.08 9.95
N MET A 90 1.12 -5.05 9.13
CA MET A 90 0.40 -5.47 7.92
C MET A 90 -0.98 -6.06 8.23
N MET A 91 -1.10 -6.85 9.30
CA MET A 91 -2.38 -7.37 9.79
C MET A 91 -3.35 -6.24 10.15
N LEU A 92 -2.88 -5.25 10.91
CA LEU A 92 -3.69 -4.09 11.30
C LEU A 92 -4.10 -3.25 10.08
N ALA A 93 -3.19 -3.02 9.14
CA ALA A 93 -3.48 -2.35 7.88
C ALA A 93 -4.55 -3.08 7.07
N GLY A 94 -4.48 -4.41 7.01
CA GLY A 94 -5.47 -5.24 6.33
C GLY A 94 -6.85 -5.16 6.96
N ALA A 95 -6.93 -5.18 8.30
CA ALA A 95 -8.18 -4.99 9.03
C ALA A 95 -8.76 -3.58 8.78
N ALA A 96 -7.92 -2.55 8.85
CA ALA A 96 -8.32 -1.16 8.66
C ALA A 96 -8.83 -0.88 7.23
N ARG A 97 -8.11 -1.35 6.21
CA ARG A 97 -8.52 -1.18 4.79
C ARG A 97 -9.87 -1.84 4.51
N LYS A 98 -10.17 -2.96 5.17
CA LYS A 98 -11.43 -3.71 5.01
C LYS A 98 -12.54 -3.24 5.96
N GLY A 99 -12.27 -2.28 6.84
CA GLY A 99 -13.22 -1.84 7.87
C GLY A 99 -13.59 -2.94 8.88
N LEU A 100 -12.70 -3.92 9.09
CA LEU A 100 -12.92 -5.02 10.03
C LEU A 100 -12.64 -4.59 11.47
N PRO A 101 -13.24 -5.26 12.47
CA PRO A 101 -12.92 -5.02 13.87
C PRO A 101 -11.42 -5.12 14.13
N CYS A 102 -10.90 -4.28 15.02
CA CYS A 102 -9.51 -4.38 15.44
C CYS A 102 -9.23 -5.79 16.00
N PRO A 103 -8.17 -6.47 15.52
CA PRO A 103 -7.72 -7.75 16.08
C PRO A 103 -7.57 -7.70 17.60
N GLY A 104 -7.87 -8.80 18.30
CA GLY A 104 -7.71 -8.91 19.75
C GLY A 104 -6.26 -9.12 20.18
N ASP A 105 -5.96 -8.94 21.46
CA ASP A 105 -4.61 -9.14 22.01
C ASP A 105 -4.13 -10.59 21.83
N LEU A 106 -5.05 -11.56 21.88
CA LEU A 106 -4.72 -12.97 21.65
C LEU A 106 -4.30 -13.24 20.19
N GLU A 107 -5.01 -12.67 19.23
CA GLU A 107 -4.72 -12.78 17.80
C GLU A 107 -3.36 -12.14 17.47
N ILE A 108 -3.11 -10.93 18.00
CA ILE A 108 -1.83 -10.23 17.87
C ILE A 108 -0.71 -11.04 18.52
N ALA A 109 -0.92 -11.60 19.71
CA ALA A 109 0.09 -12.41 20.39
C ALA A 109 0.49 -13.63 19.54
N ARG A 110 -0.49 -14.35 18.97
CA ARG A 110 -0.24 -15.51 18.11
C ARG A 110 0.53 -15.13 16.86
N ALA A 111 0.11 -14.08 16.16
CA ALA A 111 0.80 -13.60 14.97
C ALA A 111 2.23 -13.12 15.28
N TYR A 112 2.46 -12.60 16.49
CA TYR A 112 3.79 -12.20 16.97
C TYR A 112 4.62 -13.38 17.48
N GLY A 113 4.08 -14.60 17.51
CA GLY A 113 4.78 -15.79 17.98
C GLY A 113 4.91 -15.88 19.50
N THR A 114 4.00 -15.26 20.27
CA THR A 114 4.02 -15.27 21.74
C THR A 114 2.68 -15.69 22.34
N ARG A 115 2.72 -16.21 23.57
CA ARG A 115 1.52 -16.47 24.40
C ARG A 115 1.23 -15.32 25.38
N SER A 116 2.09 -14.30 25.43
CA SER A 116 1.95 -13.18 26.36
C SER A 116 1.12 -12.05 25.76
N LEU A 117 -0.09 -11.83 26.31
CA LEU A 117 -0.92 -10.67 25.96
C LEU A 117 -0.24 -9.33 26.30
N GLY A 118 0.60 -9.32 27.35
CA GLY A 118 1.42 -8.16 27.68
C GLY A 118 2.42 -7.81 26.57
N ARG A 119 3.03 -8.81 25.92
CA ARG A 119 3.92 -8.57 24.77
C ARG A 119 3.14 -8.07 23.56
N ALA A 120 1.96 -8.62 23.28
CA ALA A 120 1.09 -8.11 22.21
C ALA A 120 0.76 -6.62 22.39
N ARG A 121 0.35 -6.22 23.61
CA ARG A 121 0.09 -4.80 23.92
C ARG A 121 1.33 -3.92 23.75
N ARG A 122 2.52 -4.40 24.14
CA ARG A 122 3.77 -3.65 23.93
C ARG A 122 4.10 -3.45 22.46
N VAL A 123 3.79 -4.42 21.57
CA VAL A 123 3.98 -4.25 20.13
C VAL A 123 3.16 -3.07 19.62
N LEU A 124 1.90 -2.95 20.05
CA LEU A 124 1.05 -1.81 19.68
C LEU A 124 1.59 -0.50 20.24
N SER A 125 1.98 -0.45 21.52
CA SER A 125 2.59 0.75 22.12
C SER A 125 3.85 1.17 21.37
N TYR A 126 4.70 0.22 20.98
CA TYR A 126 5.91 0.51 20.21
C TYR A 126 5.59 1.10 18.84
N MET A 127 4.62 0.54 18.10
CA MET A 127 4.19 1.10 16.80
C MET A 127 3.61 2.52 16.93
N GLU A 128 2.89 2.79 18.03
CA GLU A 128 2.36 4.12 18.34
C GLU A 128 3.49 5.12 18.69
N GLU A 129 4.50 4.69 19.46
CA GLU A 129 5.71 5.48 19.75
C GLU A 129 6.52 5.78 18.48
N GLN A 130 6.55 4.86 17.50
CA GLN A 130 7.15 5.11 16.17
C GLN A 130 6.28 6.01 15.27
N GLY A 131 5.11 6.44 15.73
CA GLY A 131 4.20 7.31 14.98
C GLY A 131 3.53 6.61 13.79
N LEU A 132 3.45 5.28 13.78
CA LEU A 132 2.86 4.52 12.68
C LEU A 132 1.36 4.28 12.86
N ILE A 133 0.92 4.20 14.11
CA ILE A 133 -0.49 4.00 14.46
C ILE A 133 -0.91 4.93 15.61
N VAL A 134 -2.22 5.08 15.79
CA VAL A 134 -2.85 5.63 16.99
C VAL A 134 -3.84 4.60 17.51
N CYS A 135 -3.71 4.24 18.79
CA CYS A 135 -4.60 3.32 19.49
C CYS A 135 -5.58 4.09 20.37
N GLN A 136 -6.89 3.85 20.17
CA GLN A 136 -7.93 4.48 20.97
C GLN A 136 -8.93 3.44 21.48
N LEU A 137 -9.52 3.70 22.63
CA LEU A 137 -10.66 2.94 23.14
C LEU A 137 -11.92 3.80 23.02
N ASP A 138 -13.00 3.21 22.53
CA ASP A 138 -14.31 3.85 22.57
C ASP A 138 -14.94 3.79 23.97
N GLY A 139 -16.11 4.39 24.15
CA GLY A 139 -16.83 4.40 25.42
C GLY A 139 -17.27 3.01 25.93
N ALA A 140 -17.20 1.98 25.08
CA ALA A 140 -17.49 0.59 25.43
C ALA A 140 -16.21 -0.24 25.64
N GLY A 141 -15.02 0.39 25.61
CA GLY A 141 -13.74 -0.29 25.77
C GLY A 141 -13.29 -1.09 24.54
N ARG A 142 -13.88 -0.85 23.37
CA ARG A 142 -13.44 -1.46 22.10
C ARG A 142 -12.30 -0.64 21.51
N ARG A 143 -11.26 -1.34 21.05
CA ARG A 143 -10.09 -0.75 20.41
C ARG A 143 -10.36 -0.39 18.96
N ILE A 144 -9.94 0.82 18.60
CA ILE A 144 -9.83 1.33 17.25
C ILE A 144 -8.35 1.64 17.02
N VAL A 145 -7.81 1.18 15.91
CA VAL A 145 -6.43 1.47 15.48
C VAL A 145 -6.50 2.27 14.19
N THR A 146 -5.91 3.47 14.20
CA THR A 146 -5.77 4.32 13.02
C THR A 146 -4.34 4.27 12.52
N LEU A 147 -4.13 4.04 11.23
CA LEU A 147 -2.81 4.09 10.61
C LEU A 147 -2.48 5.53 10.22
N VAL A 148 -1.36 6.05 10.75
CA VAL A 148 -0.93 7.43 10.57
C VAL A 148 -0.54 7.67 9.10
N GLU A 149 -0.94 8.83 8.57
CA GLU A 149 -0.77 9.28 7.16
C GLU A 149 -1.45 8.41 6.08
N LEU A 150 -2.03 7.25 6.43
CA LEU A 150 -2.82 6.41 5.52
C LEU A 150 -4.33 6.69 5.63
N ALA A 151 -4.76 7.39 6.68
CA ALA A 151 -6.17 7.69 7.00
C ALA A 151 -7.08 6.45 7.07
N TRP A 152 -6.50 5.27 7.29
CA TRP A 152 -7.24 4.02 7.50
C TRP A 152 -7.46 3.77 8.99
N ALA A 153 -8.64 3.28 9.34
CA ALA A 153 -8.96 2.90 10.71
C ALA A 153 -9.71 1.55 10.74
N THR A 154 -9.40 0.73 11.73
CA THR A 154 -10.19 -0.48 12.02
C THR A 154 -11.56 -0.10 12.57
N ALA A 155 -12.54 -0.99 12.42
CA ALA A 155 -13.77 -0.88 13.19
C ALA A 155 -13.48 -1.19 14.68
N PRO A 156 -14.33 -0.72 15.62
CA PRO A 156 -14.15 -1.02 17.04
C PRO A 156 -14.15 -2.53 17.31
N GLY A 157 -13.03 -3.05 17.83
CA GLY A 157 -12.86 -4.48 18.18
C GLY A 157 -12.63 -4.69 19.67
N ASN A 158 -13.10 -5.80 20.24
CA ASN A 158 -12.85 -6.10 21.66
C ASN A 158 -11.39 -6.59 21.84
N PRO A 159 -10.55 -5.89 22.64
CA PRO A 159 -9.15 -6.30 22.86
C PRO A 159 -9.03 -7.69 23.48
N ASN A 160 -10.03 -8.12 24.25
CA ASN A 160 -10.07 -9.41 24.94
C ASN A 160 -10.89 -10.46 24.18
N ALA A 161 -11.26 -10.22 22.92
CA ALA A 161 -11.98 -11.21 22.13
C ALA A 161 -11.17 -12.49 22.00
N GLU A 162 -11.83 -13.62 22.26
CA GLU A 162 -11.36 -14.91 21.77
C GLU A 162 -11.60 -14.96 20.26
N GLU A 163 -10.68 -15.61 19.55
CA GLU A 163 -10.58 -15.60 18.09
C GLU A 163 -11.94 -15.83 17.40
N ALA A 164 -12.27 -15.00 16.40
CA ALA A 164 -13.38 -15.29 15.51
C ALA A 164 -13.01 -16.51 14.67
N LEU A 165 -13.49 -17.69 15.07
CA LEU A 165 -13.46 -18.91 14.27
C LEU A 165 -14.03 -18.58 12.88
N THR A 166 -13.15 -18.35 11.92
CA THR A 166 -13.55 -18.26 10.51
C THR A 166 -13.63 -19.70 10.03
N VAL A 167 -14.86 -20.22 10.00
CA VAL A 167 -15.21 -21.52 9.44
C VAL A 167 -15.20 -21.45 7.92
#